data_AF-A0A961PBF6-F1
#
_entry.id   AF-A0A961PBF6-F1
#
_cell.length_a   1.000
_cell.length_b   1.000
_cell.length_c   1.000
_cell.angle_alpha   90.00
_cell.angle_beta   90.00
_cell.angle_gamma   90.00
#
_symmetry.space_group_name_H-M   'P 1'
#
loop_
_entity.id
_entity.type
_entity.pdbx_description
1 polymer ?
#
loop_
_entity_poly.entity_id
_entity_poly.type
_entity_poly.pdbx_seq_one_letter_code
_entity_poly.pdbx_strand_id
1 'polypeptide(L)'
;EPLQAAVAESGLEIEVYPGGELGAGPLEQYVRVVQGVADIVWGLQGYTSSQFPKTMVSELPGALPEGMTGYDLIWNAYDAGLLAEEFPGTVPLALWLSEPNVFIMKDIDVRTPADVAGLKIRVSGSAAAAGVEALGATPVQMPAGEIYNSLQTGLIDGVITGASAIGDFKLDEVANSYTLNAPLGHISFYVVMNKAKYDGLSEGEK
;
A
#
# COMPACT_ATOMS: atom_id res chain seq x y z
N GLU A 1 2.70 -21.39 15.29
CA GLU A 1 3.81 -21.96 14.51
C GLU A 1 3.84 -21.23 13.19
N PRO A 2 5.01 -20.81 12.70
CA PRO A 2 5.12 -20.08 11.44
C PRO A 2 4.65 -20.95 10.28
N LEU A 3 3.96 -20.31 9.32
CA LEU A 3 3.30 -21.02 8.22
C LEU A 3 4.31 -21.57 7.20
N GLN A 4 5.49 -20.94 7.11
CA GLN A 4 6.63 -21.36 6.29
C GLN A 4 7.95 -20.95 6.98
N ALA A 5 8.92 -21.85 6.95
CA ALA A 5 10.33 -21.58 7.25
C ALA A 5 11.13 -21.78 5.96
N ALA A 6 11.90 -20.77 5.56
CA ALA A 6 12.86 -20.89 4.47
C ALA A 6 14.26 -20.69 5.04
N VAL A 7 15.16 -21.63 4.75
CA VAL A 7 16.58 -21.53 5.09
C VAL A 7 17.31 -21.02 3.86
N ALA A 8 17.89 -19.82 3.95
CA ALA A 8 18.77 -19.31 2.91
C ALA A 8 20.13 -20.05 2.95
N GLU A 9 20.88 -20.05 1.85
CA GLU A 9 22.25 -20.61 1.82
C GLU A 9 23.19 -19.95 2.84
N SER A 10 22.82 -18.78 3.35
CA SER A 10 23.49 -18.06 4.45
C SER A 10 23.28 -18.69 5.84
N GLY A 11 22.36 -19.65 6.00
CA GLY A 11 21.98 -20.22 7.30
C GLY A 11 20.94 -19.40 8.07
N LEU A 12 20.43 -18.31 7.48
CA LEU A 12 19.30 -17.55 8.03
C LEU A 12 18.00 -18.33 7.86
N GLU A 13 17.19 -18.35 8.92
CA GLU A 13 15.83 -18.88 8.93
C GLU A 13 14.83 -17.72 9.03
N ILE A 14 13.86 -17.68 8.12
CA ILE A 14 12.76 -16.70 8.14
C ILE A 14 11.47 -17.42 8.52
N GLU A 15 10.92 -17.05 9.68
CA GLU A 15 9.62 -17.51 10.16
C GLU A 15 8.51 -16.54 9.71
N VAL A 16 7.56 -17.02 8.92
CA VAL A 16 6.46 -16.18 8.38
C VAL A 16 5.19 -16.30 9.22
N TYR A 17 4.67 -15.16 9.68
CA TYR A 17 3.45 -15.02 10.48
C TYR A 17 2.37 -14.20 9.72
N PRO A 18 1.55 -14.84 8.87
CA PRO A 18 0.55 -14.15 8.07
C PRO A 18 -0.69 -13.75 8.90
N GLY A 19 -1.64 -13.05 8.29
CA GLY A 19 -2.98 -12.85 8.86
C GLY A 19 -3.06 -12.02 10.16
N GLY A 20 -1.97 -11.34 10.56
CA GLY A 20 -1.94 -10.58 11.81
C GLY A 20 -1.69 -11.42 13.06
N GLU A 21 -1.06 -12.60 12.93
CA GLU A 21 -0.69 -13.45 14.07
C GLU A 21 0.18 -12.73 15.12
N LEU A 22 1.02 -11.77 14.68
CA LEU A 22 1.85 -10.94 15.56
C LEU A 22 1.15 -9.65 16.05
N GLY A 23 -0.15 -9.51 15.79
CA GLY A 23 -0.97 -8.41 16.29
C GLY A 23 -2.01 -7.90 15.29
N ALA A 24 -3.02 -7.21 15.83
CA ALA A 24 -4.17 -6.76 15.07
C ALA A 24 -3.83 -5.71 13.99
N GLY A 25 -4.36 -5.92 12.78
CA GLY A 25 -4.49 -4.89 11.76
C GLY A 25 -3.19 -4.52 11.02
N PRO A 26 -3.29 -4.06 9.77
CA PRO A 26 -2.14 -3.70 8.95
C PRO A 26 -1.57 -2.31 9.25
N LEU A 27 -2.30 -1.42 9.94
CA LEU A 27 -1.86 -0.06 10.26
C LEU A 27 -0.63 -0.05 11.20
N GLU A 28 -0.52 -1.04 12.07
CA GLU A 28 0.55 -1.14 13.07
C GLU A 28 1.82 -1.85 12.56
N GLN A 29 1.85 -2.30 11.30
CA GLN A 29 3.00 -3.08 10.79
C GLN A 29 4.32 -2.31 10.89
N TYR A 30 4.32 -1.03 10.51
CA TYR A 30 5.53 -0.21 10.62
C TYR A 30 5.99 -0.01 12.08
N VAL A 31 5.05 0.16 13.01
CA VAL A 31 5.37 0.31 14.44
C VAL A 31 5.96 -0.99 15.00
N ARG A 32 5.41 -2.16 14.62
CA ARG A 32 5.91 -3.48 15.07
C ARG A 32 7.38 -3.69 14.74
N VAL A 33 7.80 -3.36 13.52
CA VAL A 33 9.20 -3.51 13.12
C VAL A 33 10.11 -2.52 13.83
N VAL A 34 9.67 -1.27 14.02
CA VAL A 34 10.45 -0.27 14.77
C VAL A 34 10.65 -0.72 16.22
N GLN A 35 9.61 -1.30 16.83
CA GLN A 35 9.65 -1.82 18.21
C GLN A 35 10.33 -3.19 18.35
N GLY A 36 10.69 -3.84 17.24
CA GLY A 36 11.30 -5.18 17.25
C GLY A 36 10.35 -6.30 17.65
N VAL A 37 9.03 -6.09 17.53
CA VAL A 37 8.01 -7.16 17.69
C VAL A 37 8.13 -8.18 16.55
N ALA A 38 8.42 -7.69 15.35
CA ALA A 38 8.79 -8.50 14.19
C ALA A 38 10.11 -7.97 13.61
N ASP A 39 10.97 -8.86 13.13
CA ASP A 39 12.26 -8.48 12.56
C ASP A 39 12.09 -7.90 11.15
N ILE A 40 11.15 -8.44 10.36
CA ILE A 40 10.81 -7.98 9.01
C ILE A 40 9.29 -7.84 8.92
N VAL A 41 8.81 -6.78 8.26
CA VAL A 41 7.38 -6.59 7.98
C VAL A 41 7.14 -6.14 6.56
N TRP A 42 5.93 -6.43 6.08
CA TRP A 42 5.38 -5.89 4.84
C TRP A 42 4.23 -4.94 5.14
N GLY A 43 4.08 -3.88 4.35
CA GLY A 43 2.97 -2.95 4.49
C GLY A 43 2.87 -1.94 3.36
N LEU A 44 1.92 -1.03 3.52
CA LEU A 44 1.64 0.08 2.59
C LEU A 44 1.96 1.38 3.31
N GLN A 45 2.75 2.27 2.70
CA GLN A 45 3.07 3.57 3.28
C GLN A 45 1.81 4.43 3.47
N GLY A 46 0.79 4.26 2.60
CA GLY A 46 -0.47 5.01 2.69
C GLY A 46 -1.21 4.81 4.02
N TYR A 47 -1.10 3.64 4.64
CA TYR A 47 -1.72 3.35 5.94
C TYR A 47 -1.15 4.17 7.10
N THR A 48 0.08 4.65 6.95
CA THR A 48 0.77 5.50 7.92
C THR A 48 1.32 6.74 7.20
N SER A 49 0.46 7.39 6.40
CA SER A 49 0.84 8.51 5.52
C SER A 49 1.67 9.61 6.21
N SER A 50 1.46 9.86 7.50
CA SER A 50 2.23 10.85 8.27
C SER A 50 3.71 10.48 8.47
N GLN A 51 4.04 9.19 8.44
CA GLN A 51 5.42 8.67 8.46
C GLN A 51 6.08 8.75 7.08
N PHE A 52 5.29 8.73 6.01
CA PHE A 52 5.76 8.64 4.62
C PHE A 52 5.26 9.79 3.70
N PRO A 53 5.31 11.06 4.14
CA PRO A 53 4.69 12.17 3.42
C PRO A 53 5.27 12.44 2.01
N LYS A 54 6.56 12.21 1.78
CA LYS A 54 7.23 12.34 0.48
C LYS A 54 6.86 11.17 -0.43
N THR A 55 6.81 9.94 0.09
CA THR A 55 6.36 8.78 -0.70
C THR A 55 4.92 8.95 -1.21
N MET A 56 4.05 9.68 -0.49
CA MET A 56 2.67 9.94 -0.95
C MET A 56 2.57 10.67 -2.30
N VAL A 57 3.65 11.31 -2.78
CA VAL A 57 3.70 11.87 -4.14
C VAL A 57 3.39 10.79 -5.19
N SER A 58 3.77 9.52 -4.94
CA SER A 58 3.47 8.39 -5.85
C SER A 58 1.98 8.09 -6.02
N GLU A 59 1.12 8.52 -5.09
CA GLU A 59 -0.34 8.38 -5.22
C GLU A 59 -0.97 9.46 -6.10
N LEU A 60 -0.21 10.49 -6.50
CA LEU A 60 -0.74 11.57 -7.33
C LEU A 60 -0.84 11.17 -8.82
N PRO A 61 -1.87 11.65 -9.53
CA PRO A 61 -1.97 11.50 -10.98
C PRO A 61 -0.70 11.99 -11.70
N GLY A 62 -0.11 11.13 -12.54
CA GLY A 62 1.06 11.48 -13.37
C GLY A 62 2.40 11.51 -12.62
N ALA A 63 2.45 11.07 -11.37
CA ALA A 63 3.70 11.03 -10.59
C ALA A 63 4.73 10.02 -11.12
N LEU A 64 4.28 8.91 -11.72
CA LEU A 64 5.14 7.93 -12.38
C LEU A 64 5.33 8.33 -13.85
N PRO A 65 6.56 8.68 -14.29
CA PRO A 65 6.84 9.00 -15.68
C PRO A 65 6.58 7.80 -16.61
N GLU A 66 6.12 8.09 -17.83
CA GLU A 66 5.94 7.06 -18.85
C GLU A 66 7.28 6.32 -19.12
N GLY A 67 7.21 4.98 -19.15
CA GLY A 67 8.37 4.13 -19.37
C GLY A 67 9.24 3.85 -18.14
N MET A 68 8.98 4.48 -17.00
CA MET A 68 9.64 4.19 -15.73
C MET A 68 8.83 3.16 -14.93
N THR A 69 9.50 2.19 -14.29
CA THR A 69 8.81 1.29 -13.38
C THR A 69 8.58 1.95 -12.01
N GLY A 70 7.53 1.55 -11.29
CA GLY A 70 7.32 2.02 -9.92
C GLY A 70 8.48 1.68 -8.98
N TYR A 71 9.16 0.56 -9.24
CA TYR A 71 10.40 0.16 -8.56
C TYR A 71 11.51 1.18 -8.79
N ASP A 72 11.79 1.54 -10.05
CA ASP A 72 12.84 2.51 -10.39
C ASP A 72 12.54 3.89 -9.78
N LEU A 73 11.28 4.33 -9.83
CA LEU A 73 10.89 5.63 -9.27
C LEU A 73 11.24 5.72 -7.78
N ILE A 74 10.81 4.74 -7.00
CA ILE A 74 10.94 4.79 -5.54
C ILE A 74 12.38 4.52 -5.08
N TRP A 75 13.11 3.61 -5.73
CA TRP A 75 14.51 3.34 -5.41
C TRP A 75 15.43 4.48 -5.83
N ASN A 76 15.23 5.10 -7.00
CA ASN A 76 15.99 6.29 -7.38
C ASN A 76 15.81 7.44 -6.37
N ALA A 77 14.60 7.62 -5.84
CA ALA A 77 14.33 8.63 -4.81
C ALA A 77 14.97 8.26 -3.46
N TYR A 78 14.94 6.98 -3.08
CA TYR A 78 15.58 6.48 -1.87
C TYR A 78 17.12 6.64 -1.94
N ASP A 79 17.74 6.21 -3.03
CA ASP A 79 19.19 6.26 -3.26
C ASP A 79 19.71 7.71 -3.38
N ALA A 80 18.88 8.61 -3.90
CA ALA A 80 19.15 10.05 -3.88
C ALA A 80 19.02 10.68 -2.48
N GLY A 81 18.68 9.91 -1.45
CA GLY A 81 18.51 10.35 -0.06
C GLY A 81 17.21 11.12 0.19
N LEU A 82 16.28 11.17 -0.76
CA LEU A 82 15.04 11.93 -0.62
C LEU A 82 14.08 11.29 0.39
N LEU A 83 14.10 9.95 0.47
CA LEU A 83 13.18 9.17 1.32
C LEU A 83 13.83 8.66 2.61
N ALA A 84 15.12 8.87 2.84
CA ALA A 84 15.85 8.28 3.96
C ALA A 84 15.23 8.59 5.34
N GLU A 85 14.70 9.81 5.52
CA GLU A 85 14.06 10.25 6.76
C GLU A 85 12.70 9.57 7.02
N GLU A 86 12.10 8.93 6.03
CA GLU A 86 10.80 8.25 6.16
C GLU A 86 10.91 6.85 6.74
N PHE A 87 12.14 6.32 6.86
CA PHE A 87 12.41 4.97 7.37
C PHE A 87 13.18 4.97 8.71
N PRO A 88 12.76 5.74 9.74
CA PRO A 88 13.48 5.77 11.00
C PRO A 88 13.44 4.39 11.68
N GLY A 89 14.60 3.94 12.16
CA GLY A 89 14.73 2.67 12.88
C GLY A 89 14.52 1.42 12.02
N THR A 90 14.42 1.57 10.70
CA THR A 90 14.24 0.44 9.78
C THR A 90 15.20 0.54 8.58
N VAL A 91 15.35 -0.58 7.87
CA VAL A 91 16.09 -0.68 6.60
C VAL A 91 15.12 -1.21 5.56
N PRO A 92 14.82 -0.46 4.48
CA PRO A 92 14.06 -0.99 3.36
C PRO A 92 14.80 -2.16 2.70
N LEU A 93 14.12 -3.30 2.60
CA LEU A 93 14.58 -4.46 1.83
C LEU A 93 13.95 -4.49 0.44
N ALA A 94 12.71 -3.99 0.32
CA ALA A 94 12.01 -3.84 -0.95
C ALA A 94 11.07 -2.64 -0.89
N LEU A 95 11.05 -1.87 -1.99
CA LEU A 95 10.13 -0.76 -2.23
C LEU A 95 9.58 -0.90 -3.65
N TRP A 96 8.27 -0.71 -3.83
CA TRP A 96 7.64 -0.75 -5.15
C TRP A 96 6.29 -0.04 -5.13
N LEU A 97 5.74 0.21 -6.33
CA LEU A 97 4.38 0.70 -6.51
C LEU A 97 3.50 -0.38 -7.15
N SER A 98 2.20 -0.33 -6.92
CA SER A 98 1.20 -1.14 -7.63
C SER A 98 1.19 -0.83 -9.13
N GLU A 99 0.48 -1.65 -9.88
CA GLU A 99 -0.14 -1.27 -11.14
C GLU A 99 -0.98 0.02 -11.01
N PRO A 100 -1.29 0.70 -12.13
CA PRO A 100 -2.15 1.89 -12.09
C PRO A 100 -3.47 1.63 -11.36
N ASN A 101 -3.84 2.57 -10.49
CA ASN A 101 -5.11 2.50 -9.79
C ASN A 101 -6.29 2.58 -10.78
N VAL A 102 -7.36 1.86 -10.45
CA VAL A 102 -8.62 1.83 -11.20
C VAL A 102 -9.78 2.17 -10.27
N PHE A 103 -10.89 2.66 -10.81
CA PHE A 103 -12.14 2.69 -10.04
C PHE A 103 -12.75 1.29 -10.04
N ILE A 104 -13.09 0.80 -8.85
CA ILE A 104 -13.89 -0.41 -8.63
C ILE A 104 -15.13 0.04 -7.87
N MET A 105 -16.29 -0.02 -8.54
CA MET A 105 -17.51 0.65 -8.09
C MET A 105 -18.65 -0.34 -7.89
N LYS A 106 -19.50 -0.03 -6.92
CA LYS A 106 -20.79 -0.69 -6.71
C LYS A 106 -21.87 0.12 -7.40
N ASP A 107 -22.55 -0.51 -8.37
CA ASP A 107 -23.75 -0.02 -9.05
C ASP A 107 -23.63 1.32 -9.80
N ILE A 108 -22.41 1.87 -9.94
CA ILE A 108 -22.14 3.17 -10.54
C ILE A 108 -21.03 3.06 -11.59
N ASP A 109 -21.35 3.49 -12.81
CA ASP A 109 -20.35 3.64 -13.87
C ASP A 109 -19.70 5.03 -13.82
N VAL A 110 -18.39 5.08 -13.68
CA VAL A 110 -17.62 6.32 -13.73
C VAL A 110 -17.14 6.57 -15.16
N ARG A 111 -17.76 7.50 -15.87
CA ARG A 111 -17.37 7.88 -17.25
C ARG A 111 -16.70 9.23 -17.30
N THR A 112 -17.00 10.09 -16.33
CA THR A 112 -16.48 11.45 -16.20
C THR A 112 -16.15 11.74 -14.74
N PRO A 113 -15.27 12.72 -14.45
CA PRO A 113 -15.00 13.15 -13.09
C PRO A 113 -16.25 13.57 -12.30
N ALA A 114 -17.30 14.06 -12.96
CA ALA A 114 -18.53 14.47 -12.29
C ALA A 114 -19.34 13.29 -11.71
N ASP A 115 -19.14 12.07 -12.23
CA ASP A 115 -19.90 10.89 -11.81
C ASP A 115 -19.54 10.43 -10.39
N VAL A 116 -18.38 10.85 -9.86
CA VAL A 116 -17.96 10.52 -8.49
C VAL A 116 -18.36 11.57 -7.46
N ALA A 117 -18.92 12.71 -7.88
CA ALA A 117 -19.26 13.79 -6.96
C ALA A 117 -20.27 13.33 -5.90
N GLY A 118 -19.95 13.56 -4.63
CA GLY A 118 -20.76 13.15 -3.47
C GLY A 118 -20.67 11.66 -3.10
N LEU A 119 -19.98 10.83 -3.88
CA LEU A 119 -19.79 9.42 -3.56
C LEU A 119 -18.73 9.23 -2.47
N LYS A 120 -18.85 8.15 -1.70
CA LYS A 120 -17.87 7.73 -0.70
C LYS A 120 -16.88 6.76 -1.34
N ILE A 121 -15.67 7.22 -1.58
CA ILE A 121 -14.64 6.45 -2.27
C ILE A 121 -13.55 6.05 -1.30
N ARG A 122 -13.30 4.74 -1.18
CA ARG A 122 -12.20 4.24 -0.36
C ARG A 122 -10.86 4.55 -0.99
N VAL A 123 -9.91 4.94 -0.15
CA VAL A 123 -8.50 5.19 -0.49
C VAL A 123 -7.56 4.57 0.55
N SER A 124 -6.29 4.36 0.18
CA SER A 124 -5.23 3.88 1.08
C SER A 124 -4.52 5.02 1.82
N GLY A 125 -4.03 6.03 1.09
CA GLY A 125 -3.20 7.09 1.61
C GLY A 125 -3.82 8.49 1.48
N SER A 126 -3.13 9.45 2.10
CA SER A 126 -3.63 10.83 2.22
C SER A 126 -3.59 11.61 0.91
N ALA A 127 -2.65 11.30 0.00
CA ALA A 127 -2.59 11.98 -1.30
C ALA A 127 -3.71 11.48 -2.23
N ALA A 128 -4.00 10.17 -2.23
CA ALA A 128 -5.19 9.64 -2.88
C ALA A 128 -6.48 10.24 -2.28
N ALA A 129 -6.55 10.43 -0.95
CA ALA A 129 -7.68 11.07 -0.29
C ALA A 129 -7.91 12.51 -0.78
N ALA A 130 -6.84 13.31 -0.85
CA ALA A 130 -6.91 14.68 -1.38
C ALA A 130 -7.33 14.70 -2.87
N GLY A 131 -6.87 13.72 -3.65
CA GLY A 131 -7.29 13.55 -5.05
C GLY A 131 -8.79 13.26 -5.18
N VAL A 132 -9.32 12.35 -4.35
CA VAL A 132 -10.76 12.04 -4.29
C VAL A 132 -11.58 13.25 -3.87
N GLU A 133 -11.14 13.99 -2.86
CA GLU A 133 -11.81 15.22 -2.42
C GLU A 133 -11.83 16.28 -3.53
N ALA A 134 -10.73 16.43 -4.27
CA ALA A 134 -10.65 17.33 -5.43
C ALA A 134 -11.60 16.93 -6.58
N LEU A 135 -11.97 15.65 -6.68
CA LEU A 135 -13.01 15.16 -7.61
C LEU A 135 -14.44 15.39 -7.09
N GLY A 136 -14.61 15.96 -5.89
CA GLY A 136 -15.90 16.22 -5.26
C GLY A 136 -16.50 15.02 -4.54
N ALA A 137 -15.75 13.93 -4.39
CA ALA A 137 -16.13 12.75 -3.62
C ALA A 137 -15.72 12.90 -2.14
N THR A 138 -16.27 12.03 -1.28
CA THR A 138 -15.85 11.89 0.12
C THR A 138 -14.85 10.75 0.24
N PRO A 139 -13.56 11.02 0.56
CA PRO A 139 -12.59 9.96 0.79
C PRO A 139 -12.90 9.21 2.09
N VAL A 140 -12.81 7.89 2.06
CA VAL A 140 -12.90 7.03 3.24
C VAL A 140 -11.62 6.22 3.36
N GLN A 141 -10.74 6.57 4.29
CA GLN A 141 -9.48 5.86 4.48
C GLN A 141 -9.70 4.61 5.33
N MET A 142 -9.35 3.44 4.80
CA MET A 142 -9.41 2.17 5.53
C MET A 142 -8.48 1.10 4.93
N PRO A 143 -8.06 0.10 5.73
CA PRO A 143 -7.35 -1.07 5.24
C PRO A 143 -8.07 -1.87 4.15
N ALA A 144 -7.30 -2.53 3.30
CA ALA A 144 -7.82 -3.32 2.17
C ALA A 144 -8.72 -4.49 2.60
N GLY A 145 -8.42 -5.10 3.75
CA GLY A 145 -9.25 -6.19 4.32
C GLY A 145 -10.67 -5.76 4.69
N GLU A 146 -10.95 -4.47 4.79
CA GLU A 146 -12.29 -3.93 5.11
C GLU A 146 -13.11 -3.55 3.87
N ILE A 147 -12.50 -3.55 2.68
CA ILE A 147 -13.15 -3.07 1.44
C ILE A 147 -14.38 -3.92 1.10
N TYR A 148 -14.26 -5.25 1.13
CA TYR A 148 -15.35 -6.14 0.73
C TYR A 148 -16.62 -5.86 1.52
N ASN A 149 -16.53 -5.87 2.86
CA ASN A 149 -17.67 -5.63 3.74
C ASN A 149 -18.20 -4.20 3.58
N SER A 150 -17.32 -3.23 3.37
CA SER A 150 -17.71 -1.83 3.20
C SER A 150 -18.48 -1.59 1.90
N LEU A 151 -18.10 -2.24 0.79
CA LEU A 151 -18.88 -2.26 -0.45
C LEU A 151 -20.19 -3.02 -0.26
N GLN A 152 -20.14 -4.22 0.33
CA GLN A 152 -21.33 -5.07 0.54
C GLN A 152 -22.42 -4.31 1.31
N THR A 153 -22.05 -3.66 2.41
CA THR A 153 -22.95 -2.90 3.27
C THR A 153 -23.34 -1.51 2.73
N GLY A 154 -22.64 -1.02 1.70
CA GLY A 154 -22.84 0.34 1.16
C GLY A 154 -22.28 1.45 2.04
N LEU A 155 -21.33 1.11 2.94
CA LEU A 155 -20.56 2.12 3.67
C LEU A 155 -19.75 2.98 2.68
N ILE A 156 -19.18 2.35 1.65
CA ILE A 156 -18.51 3.00 0.53
C ILE A 156 -19.21 2.63 -0.78
N ASP A 157 -19.15 3.52 -1.76
CA ASP A 157 -19.74 3.36 -3.08
C ASP A 157 -18.71 2.80 -4.10
N GLY A 158 -17.42 2.95 -3.79
CA GLY A 158 -16.34 2.43 -4.61
C GLY A 158 -14.98 2.54 -3.94
N VAL A 159 -13.96 2.08 -4.64
CA VAL A 159 -12.56 2.15 -4.21
C VAL A 159 -11.66 2.54 -5.38
N ILE A 160 -10.59 3.28 -5.06
CA ILE A 160 -9.44 3.48 -5.92
C ILE A 160 -8.30 2.61 -5.40
N THR A 161 -7.84 1.66 -6.21
CA THR A 161 -6.72 0.75 -5.90
C THR A 161 -6.25 0.06 -7.18
N GLY A 162 -5.11 -0.64 -7.13
CA GLY A 162 -4.66 -1.51 -8.21
C GLY A 162 -5.68 -2.60 -8.56
N ALA A 163 -5.76 -2.96 -9.86
CA ALA A 163 -6.71 -3.94 -10.38
C ALA A 163 -6.56 -5.36 -9.81
N SER A 164 -5.39 -5.75 -9.28
CA SER A 164 -5.18 -7.06 -8.65
C SER A 164 -6.12 -7.27 -7.46
N ALA A 165 -6.47 -6.18 -6.77
CA ALA A 165 -7.34 -6.19 -5.59
C ALA A 165 -8.71 -6.81 -5.86
N ILE A 166 -9.17 -6.81 -7.11
CA ILE A 166 -10.42 -7.46 -7.52
C ILE A 166 -10.38 -8.94 -7.14
N GLY A 167 -9.32 -9.65 -7.51
CA GLY A 167 -9.16 -11.07 -7.18
C GLY A 167 -8.69 -11.28 -5.74
N ASP A 168 -7.71 -10.48 -5.29
CA ASP A 168 -7.08 -10.66 -3.96
C ASP A 168 -8.09 -10.54 -2.81
N PHE A 169 -9.10 -9.67 -2.97
CA PHE A 169 -10.14 -9.40 -1.97
C PHE A 169 -11.55 -9.79 -2.42
N LYS A 170 -11.69 -10.55 -3.52
CA LYS A 170 -12.98 -10.99 -4.07
C LYS A 170 -13.97 -9.85 -4.31
N LEU A 171 -13.47 -8.71 -4.78
CA LEU A 171 -14.31 -7.53 -4.98
C LEU A 171 -15.28 -7.70 -6.15
N ASP A 172 -15.06 -8.68 -7.02
CA ASP A 172 -15.99 -9.09 -8.08
C ASP A 172 -17.32 -9.65 -7.56
N GLU A 173 -17.40 -10.05 -6.29
CA GLU A 173 -18.67 -10.46 -5.67
C GLU A 173 -19.53 -9.27 -5.20
N VAL A 174 -18.93 -8.08 -5.02
CA VAL A 174 -19.56 -6.90 -4.38
C VAL A 174 -19.42 -5.60 -5.17
N ALA A 175 -18.69 -5.61 -6.28
CA ALA A 175 -18.55 -4.54 -7.24
C ALA A 175 -18.87 -5.08 -8.65
N ASN A 176 -19.44 -4.22 -9.50
CA ASN A 176 -19.92 -4.61 -10.82
C ASN A 176 -19.56 -3.60 -11.92
N SER A 177 -18.87 -2.51 -11.58
CA SER A 177 -18.38 -1.54 -12.55
C SER A 177 -16.91 -1.22 -12.30
N TYR A 178 -16.15 -1.15 -13.40
CA TYR A 178 -14.70 -0.96 -13.38
C TYR A 178 -14.31 0.08 -14.41
N THR A 179 -13.62 1.13 -13.98
CA THR A 179 -13.12 2.16 -14.89
C THR A 179 -11.59 2.12 -14.91
N LEU A 180 -11.06 1.75 -16.07
CA LEU A 180 -9.63 1.65 -16.34
C LEU A 180 -9.09 2.95 -16.95
N ASN A 181 -7.77 3.12 -16.93
CA ASN A 181 -7.06 4.24 -17.55
C ASN A 181 -7.45 5.63 -17.01
N ALA A 182 -8.07 5.69 -15.83
CA ALA A 182 -8.20 6.94 -15.09
C ALA A 182 -6.84 7.27 -14.45
N PRO A 183 -6.35 8.52 -14.54
CA PRO A 183 -5.07 8.89 -13.96
C PRO A 183 -5.22 9.04 -12.43
N LEU A 184 -5.11 7.93 -11.69
CA LEU A 184 -5.42 7.85 -10.25
C LEU A 184 -4.21 7.50 -9.38
N GLY A 185 -3.00 7.64 -9.93
CA GLY A 185 -1.76 7.30 -9.25
C GLY A 185 -1.62 5.80 -8.96
N HIS A 186 -0.78 5.48 -7.97
CA HIS A 186 -0.44 4.12 -7.57
C HIS A 186 -0.46 3.98 -6.04
N ILE A 187 -0.44 2.75 -5.55
CA ILE A 187 -0.23 2.44 -4.13
C ILE A 187 1.24 2.09 -3.94
N SER A 188 1.89 2.65 -2.92
CA SER A 188 3.25 2.25 -2.55
C SER A 188 3.25 1.13 -1.51
N PHE A 189 4.25 0.25 -1.61
CA PHE A 189 4.49 -0.83 -0.66
C PHE A 189 5.93 -0.78 -0.13
N TYR A 190 6.12 -1.43 1.01
CA TYR A 190 7.43 -1.70 1.56
C TYR A 190 7.54 -3.12 2.10
N VAL A 191 8.76 -3.66 2.06
CA VAL A 191 9.28 -4.61 3.02
C VAL A 191 10.42 -3.93 3.75
N VAL A 192 10.35 -3.87 5.07
CA VAL A 192 11.38 -3.25 5.90
C VAL A 192 11.83 -4.20 7.00
N MET A 193 13.09 -4.10 7.37
CA MET A 193 13.70 -4.81 8.49
C MET A 193 14.00 -3.86 9.63
N ASN A 194 13.92 -4.34 10.88
CA ASN A 194 14.37 -3.57 12.03
C ASN A 194 15.87 -3.24 11.89
N LYS A 195 16.25 -1.98 12.10
CA LYS A 195 17.62 -1.53 11.86
C LYS A 195 18.64 -2.23 12.78
N ALA A 196 18.33 -2.41 14.06
CA ALA A 196 19.26 -3.06 14.99
C ALA A 196 19.48 -4.53 14.63
N LYS A 197 18.45 -5.19 14.10
CA LYS A 197 18.55 -6.57 13.58
C LYS A 197 19.39 -6.64 12.32
N TYR A 198 19.14 -5.74 11.36
CA TYR A 198 19.93 -5.64 10.13
C TYR A 198 21.41 -5.35 10.41
N ASP A 199 21.70 -4.39 11.31
CA ASP A 199 23.07 -4.03 11.69
C ASP A 199 23.81 -5.18 12.42
N GLY A 200 23.07 -6.12 13.01
CA GLY A 200 23.61 -7.32 13.66
C GLY A 200 23.94 -8.47 12.71
N LEU A 201 23.53 -8.39 11.44
CA LEU A 201 23.87 -9.37 10.41
C LEU A 201 25.34 -9.21 9.98
N SER A 202 25.96 -10.33 9.60
CA SER A 202 27.25 -10.33 8.92
C SER A 202 27.14 -9.78 7.50
N GLU A 203 28.26 -9.37 6.90
CA GLU A 203 28.28 -8.87 5.51
C GLU A 203 27.87 -9.93 4.48
N GLY A 204 27.97 -11.23 4.79
CA GLY A 204 27.48 -12.29 3.91
C GLY A 204 25.98 -12.57 4.06
N GLU A 205 25.36 -12.05 5.11
CA GLU A 205 23.92 -12.19 5.40
C GLU A 205 23.10 -10.99 4.92
N LYS A 206 23.73 -9.82 4.79
CA LYS A 206 23.12 -8.58 4.25
C LYS A 206 23.02 -8.61 2.74
#